data_AF-A0A838R8E5-F1
#
_entry.id   AF-A0A838R8E5-F1
#
_cell.length_a   1.000
_cell.length_b   1.000
_cell.length_c   1.000
_cell.angle_alpha   90.00
_cell.angle_beta   90.00
_cell.angle_gamma   90.00
#
_symmetry.space_group_name_H-M   'P 1'
#
loop_
_entity.id
_entity.type
_entity.pdbx_description
1 polymer ?
#
loop_
_entity_poly.entity_id
_entity_poly.type
_entity_poly.pdbx_seq_one_letter_code
_entity_poly.pdbx_strand_id
1 'polypeptide(L)'
;MNLSKAAKMTRVSAAVAAGITDVNSTAVDMKGFGSVQFIVSMGAITAAAVTSAKLQGSSDNSSFSDLEGTAVTIADDDDDQVFGLDLSHPRHRYVRCVLDRGTQNAVLDGIIAVQYLADREPVTQPATTTVEVNLNPAAGTA
;
A
#
# COMPACT_ATOMS: atom_id res chain seq x y z
N MET A 1 0.81 17.36 -15.66
CA MET A 1 1.05 15.90 -15.55
C MET A 1 -0.11 15.32 -14.76
N ASN A 2 -0.73 14.24 -15.24
CA ASN A 2 -1.83 13.58 -14.51
C ASN A 2 -1.26 12.36 -13.78
N LEU A 3 -1.43 12.30 -12.45
CA LEU A 3 -0.81 11.25 -11.62
C LEU A 3 -1.20 9.84 -12.08
N SER A 4 -2.45 9.65 -12.48
CA SER A 4 -2.96 8.37 -13.00
C SER A 4 -2.31 7.88 -14.28
N LYS A 5 -1.60 8.75 -15.00
CA LYS A 5 -0.78 8.39 -16.17
C LYS A 5 0.67 8.08 -15.79
N ALA A 6 1.15 8.59 -14.67
CA ALA A 6 2.54 8.45 -14.23
C ALA A 6 2.73 7.38 -13.15
N ALA A 7 1.66 7.02 -12.44
CA ALA A 7 1.69 6.08 -11.33
C ALA A 7 0.62 5.00 -11.48
N LYS A 8 1.02 3.76 -11.19
CA LYS A 8 0.14 2.59 -11.21
C LYS A 8 -0.40 2.36 -9.81
N MET A 9 -1.72 2.40 -9.68
CA MET A 9 -2.41 2.17 -8.40
C MET A 9 -2.93 0.74 -8.36
N THR A 10 -2.81 0.07 -7.23
CA THR A 10 -3.29 -1.30 -7.07
C THR A 10 -3.75 -1.50 -5.63
N ARG A 11 -4.99 -1.97 -5.43
CA ARG A 11 -5.43 -2.45 -4.13
C ARG A 11 -4.76 -3.80 -3.85
N VAL A 12 -3.83 -3.82 -2.90
CA VAL A 12 -3.02 -5.00 -2.56
C VAL A 12 -3.53 -5.75 -1.34
N SER A 13 -4.43 -5.15 -0.56
CA SER A 13 -5.21 -5.85 0.46
C SER A 13 -6.64 -5.33 0.50
N ALA A 14 -7.59 -6.26 0.66
CA ALA A 14 -8.96 -5.91 0.97
C ALA A 14 -9.12 -5.52 2.45
N ALA A 15 -10.32 -5.08 2.82
CA ALA A 15 -10.64 -4.89 4.22
C ALA A 15 -10.57 -6.24 4.95
N VAL A 16 -9.99 -6.25 6.14
CA VAL A 16 -9.87 -7.42 7.00
C VAL A 16 -10.47 -7.07 8.35
N ALA A 17 -11.43 -7.87 8.79
CA ALA A 17 -12.10 -7.68 10.07
C ALA A 17 -11.11 -7.73 11.26
N ALA A 18 -11.57 -7.19 12.38
CA ALA A 18 -10.88 -7.17 13.66
C ALA A 18 -10.25 -8.53 13.99
N GLY A 19 -8.98 -8.51 14.38
CA GLY A 19 -8.24 -9.72 14.77
C GLY A 19 -6.78 -9.42 15.06
N ILE A 20 -6.03 -10.47 15.40
CA ILE A 20 -4.63 -10.39 15.86
C ILE A 20 -3.62 -10.98 14.86
N THR A 21 -4.09 -11.71 13.85
CA THR A 21 -3.20 -12.35 12.86
C THR A 21 -2.64 -11.34 11.88
N ASP A 22 -1.35 -11.39 11.60
CA ASP A 22 -0.72 -10.53 10.60
C ASP A 22 -1.40 -10.61 9.24
N VAL A 23 -1.48 -9.47 8.57
CA VAL A 23 -2.02 -9.36 7.21
C VAL A 23 -0.87 -9.06 6.25
N ASN A 24 -0.57 -10.02 5.38
CA ASN A 24 0.37 -9.83 4.28
C ASN A 24 -0.39 -9.35 3.05
N SER A 25 -0.03 -8.18 2.51
CA SER A 25 -0.57 -7.72 1.23
C SER A 25 -0.09 -8.61 0.09
N THR A 26 -0.81 -8.58 -1.04
CA THR A 26 -0.22 -9.04 -2.30
C THR A 26 1.01 -8.18 -2.62
N ALA A 27 2.05 -8.81 -3.18
CA ALA A 27 3.25 -8.08 -3.56
C ALA A 27 3.05 -7.38 -4.91
N VAL A 28 3.76 -6.27 -5.10
CA VAL A 28 3.89 -5.59 -6.39
C VAL A 28 5.23 -5.94 -7.04
N ASP A 29 5.25 -6.06 -8.36
CA ASP A 29 6.47 -6.23 -9.17
C ASP A 29 7.00 -4.86 -9.58
N MET A 30 8.12 -4.45 -8.99
CA MET A 30 8.78 -3.16 -9.19
C MET A 30 9.49 -3.04 -10.54
N LYS A 31 9.46 -4.08 -11.38
CA LYS A 31 10.07 -4.01 -12.72
C LYS A 31 9.42 -2.88 -13.54
N GLY A 32 10.24 -1.90 -13.93
CA GLY A 32 9.82 -0.73 -14.70
C GLY A 32 9.34 0.45 -13.86
N PHE A 33 9.50 0.38 -12.53
CA PHE A 33 9.16 1.45 -11.58
C PHE A 33 10.32 1.69 -10.61
N GLY A 34 10.67 2.96 -10.39
CA GLY A 34 11.74 3.35 -9.48
C GLY A 34 11.32 3.42 -8.02
N SER A 35 10.02 3.53 -7.71
CA SER A 35 9.54 3.72 -6.32
C SER A 35 8.11 3.23 -6.13
N VAL A 36 7.75 2.93 -4.88
CA VAL A 36 6.39 2.55 -4.48
C VAL A 36 6.01 3.13 -3.12
N GLN A 37 4.81 3.67 -3.04
CA GLN A 37 4.18 4.04 -1.77
C GLN A 37 3.07 3.03 -1.44
N PHE A 38 3.09 2.50 -0.22
CA PHE A 38 1.97 1.76 0.36
C PHE A 38 1.18 2.68 1.27
N ILE A 39 -0.13 2.73 1.06
CA ILE A 39 -1.10 3.48 1.84
C ILE A 39 -1.92 2.45 2.63
N VAL A 40 -1.71 2.40 3.93
CA VAL A 40 -2.39 1.49 4.87
C VAL A 40 -3.47 2.28 5.60
N SER A 41 -4.73 1.90 5.40
CA SER A 41 -5.87 2.52 6.09
C SER A 41 -6.30 1.60 7.23
N MET A 42 -6.29 2.13 8.45
CA MET A 42 -6.75 1.44 9.65
C MET A 42 -8.21 1.79 9.91
N GLY A 43 -8.95 0.84 10.49
CA GLY A 43 -10.23 1.10 11.14
C GLY A 43 -10.05 1.08 12.65
N ALA A 44 -11.06 0.60 13.39
CA ALA A 44 -11.00 0.50 14.84
C ALA A 44 -9.84 -0.40 15.35
N ILE A 45 -9.14 0.10 16.36
CA ILE A 45 -8.03 -0.53 17.07
C ILE A 45 -8.44 -0.70 18.53
N THR A 46 -8.25 -1.91 19.06
CA THR A 46 -8.58 -2.18 20.46
C THR A 46 -7.48 -1.65 21.36
N ALA A 47 -7.85 -0.98 22.45
CA ALA A 47 -6.90 -0.53 23.47
C ALA A 47 -5.88 -1.61 23.86
N ALA A 48 -4.64 -1.18 24.07
CA ALA A 48 -3.44 -1.99 24.28
C ALA A 48 -2.99 -2.84 23.07
N ALA A 49 -3.47 -2.56 21.85
CA ALA A 49 -2.92 -3.14 20.64
C ALA A 49 -1.48 -2.67 20.40
N VAL A 50 -0.63 -3.61 19.99
CA VAL A 50 0.73 -3.33 19.53
C VAL A 50 0.75 -3.59 18.02
N THR A 51 0.29 -2.60 17.26
CA THR A 51 0.15 -2.72 15.80
C THR A 51 1.33 -2.03 15.11
N SER A 52 1.79 -2.57 13.99
CA SER A 52 2.76 -1.91 13.13
C SER A 52 2.56 -2.28 11.67
N ALA A 53 3.02 -1.43 10.76
CA ALA A 53 3.13 -1.78 9.35
C ALA A 53 4.60 -1.74 8.93
N LYS A 54 5.04 -2.68 8.10
CA LYS A 54 6.42 -2.77 7.58
C LYS A 54 6.45 -3.23 6.14
N LEU A 55 7.55 -2.94 5.45
CA LEU A 55 7.76 -3.40 4.09
C LEU A 55 8.65 -4.65 4.06
N GLN A 56 8.31 -5.56 3.17
CA GLN A 56 9.11 -6.76 2.90
C GLN A 56 9.48 -6.83 1.43
N GLY A 57 10.69 -7.29 1.15
CA GLY A 57 11.21 -7.49 -0.20
C GLY A 57 11.42 -8.97 -0.53
N SER A 58 11.31 -9.30 -1.82
CA SER A 58 11.61 -10.62 -2.36
C SER A 58 12.17 -10.53 -3.77
N SER A 59 13.11 -11.40 -4.13
CA SER A 59 13.62 -11.54 -5.50
C SER A 59 12.75 -12.44 -6.39
N ASP A 60 11.98 -13.34 -5.78
CA ASP A 60 11.26 -14.42 -6.47
C ASP A 60 9.75 -14.46 -6.19
N ASN A 61 9.24 -13.51 -5.39
CA ASN A 61 7.85 -13.43 -4.94
C ASN A 61 7.42 -14.63 -4.07
N SER A 62 8.37 -15.31 -3.43
CA SER A 62 8.11 -16.46 -2.55
C SER A 62 8.77 -16.28 -1.20
N SER A 63 10.07 -16.00 -1.18
CA SER A 63 10.82 -15.78 0.05
C SER A 63 10.89 -14.28 0.34
N PHE A 64 10.15 -13.84 1.35
CA PHE A 64 10.10 -12.44 1.78
C PHE A 64 10.93 -12.20 3.04
N SER A 65 11.64 -11.08 3.05
CA SER A 65 12.43 -10.59 4.19
C SER A 65 12.05 -9.15 4.51
N ASP A 66 12.05 -8.81 5.80
CA ASP A 66 11.84 -7.43 6.27
C ASP A 66 12.88 -6.49 5.66
N LEU A 67 12.41 -5.33 5.19
CA LEU A 67 13.27 -4.24 4.76
C LEU A 67 13.58 -3.38 5.99
N GLU A 68 14.84 -3.38 6.39
CA GLU A 68 15.31 -2.66 7.57
C GLU A 68 14.93 -1.17 7.50
N GLY A 69 14.45 -0.62 8.61
CA GLY A 69 14.08 0.79 8.73
C GLY A 69 12.75 1.18 8.09
N THR A 70 11.95 0.23 7.60
CA THR A 70 10.65 0.53 6.96
C THR A 70 9.43 0.40 7.88
N ALA A 71 9.62 0.03 9.14
CA ALA A 71 8.51 -0.17 10.07
C ALA A 71 7.95 1.18 10.57
N VAL A 72 6.62 1.28 10.63
CA VAL A 72 5.89 2.35 11.30
C VAL A 72 5.05 1.73 12.41
N THR A 73 5.14 2.30 13.62
CA THR A 73 4.27 1.93 14.73
C THR A 73 2.90 2.57 14.54
N ILE A 74 1.85 1.81 14.85
CA ILE A 74 0.45 2.24 14.81
C ILE A 74 -0.05 2.13 16.25
N ALA A 75 -0.33 3.26 16.88
CA ALA A 75 -0.79 3.32 18.27
C ALA A 75 -2.22 2.78 18.40
N ASP A 76 -2.62 2.44 19.62
CA ASP A 76 -3.95 1.92 19.91
C ASP A 76 -5.05 2.99 19.91
N ASP A 77 -4.67 4.27 19.78
CA ASP A 77 -5.53 5.42 19.58
C ASP A 77 -5.44 6.02 18.16
N ASP A 78 -4.74 5.36 17.23
CA ASP A 78 -4.65 5.75 15.82
C ASP A 78 -5.84 5.21 14.98
N ASP A 79 -7.03 5.20 15.58
CA ASP A 79 -8.28 4.80 14.92
C ASP A 79 -8.54 5.65 13.67
N ASP A 80 -9.02 5.00 12.60
CA ASP A 80 -9.44 5.63 11.35
C ASP A 80 -8.35 6.47 10.64
N GLN A 81 -7.07 6.21 10.95
CA GLN A 81 -5.93 6.90 10.34
C GLN A 81 -5.34 6.17 9.12
N VAL A 82 -4.50 6.90 8.38
CA VAL A 82 -3.81 6.42 7.18
C VAL A 82 -2.29 6.56 7.35
N PHE A 83 -1.57 5.47 7.07
CA PHE A 83 -0.12 5.39 7.16
C PHE A 83 0.48 5.23 5.76
N GLY A 84 1.42 6.10 5.40
CA GLY A 84 2.14 6.06 4.14
C GLY A 84 3.56 5.53 4.30
N LEU A 85 3.85 4.37 3.72
CA LEU A 85 5.19 3.79 3.67
C LEU A 85 5.74 3.96 2.25
N ASP A 86 6.65 4.92 2.07
CA ASP A 86 7.25 5.22 0.78
C ASP A 86 8.65 4.61 0.65
N LEU A 87 8.85 3.83 -0.41
CA LEU A 87 10.09 3.11 -0.70
C LEU A 87 10.63 3.52 -2.06
N SER A 88 11.79 4.16 -2.03
CA SER A 88 12.52 4.54 -3.24
C SER A 88 13.62 3.55 -3.57
N HIS A 89 13.81 3.30 -4.86
CA HIS A 89 14.86 2.44 -5.43
C HIS A 89 14.99 1.08 -4.72
N PRO A 90 13.92 0.27 -4.67
CA PRO A 90 13.95 -1.02 -4.00
C PRO A 90 15.00 -1.93 -4.62
N ARG A 91 15.80 -2.59 -3.77
CA ARG A 91 16.80 -3.59 -4.21
C ARG A 91 16.17 -4.91 -4.64
N HIS A 92 14.94 -5.15 -4.20
CA HIS A 92 14.18 -6.36 -4.50
C HIS A 92 13.16 -6.08 -5.61
N ARG A 93 12.92 -7.10 -6.44
CA ARG A 93 11.95 -7.01 -7.53
C ARG A 93 10.51 -6.97 -7.02
N TYR A 94 10.20 -7.72 -5.96
CA TYR A 94 8.87 -7.78 -5.39
C TYR A 94 8.87 -7.13 -4.03
N VAL A 95 7.87 -6.27 -3.77
CA VAL A 95 7.70 -5.58 -2.47
C VAL A 95 6.26 -5.78 -2.01
N ARG A 96 6.07 -6.03 -0.71
CA ARG A 96 4.75 -6.09 -0.08
C ARG A 96 4.72 -5.32 1.24
N CYS A 97 3.53 -4.93 1.68
CA CYS A 97 3.31 -4.41 3.02
C CYS A 97 2.81 -5.53 3.93
N VAL A 98 3.29 -5.55 5.16
CA VAL A 98 2.82 -6.44 6.22
C VAL A 98 2.27 -5.58 7.33
N LEU A 99 1.01 -5.79 7.68
CA LEU A 99 0.41 -5.26 8.90
C LEU A 99 0.54 -6.32 9.99
N ASP A 100 1.35 -6.03 11.00
CA ASP A 100 1.48 -6.81 12.23
C ASP A 100 0.46 -6.28 13.24
N ARG A 101 -0.49 -7.13 13.67
CA ARG A 101 -1.58 -6.72 14.57
C ARG A 101 -1.27 -7.03 16.04
N GLY A 102 -0.23 -7.79 16.32
CA GLY A 102 0.28 -8.04 17.66
C GLY A 102 -0.76 -8.55 18.68
N THR A 103 -0.93 -7.79 19.76
CA THR A 103 -1.54 -8.23 21.02
C THR A 103 -3.06 -8.21 21.06
N GLN A 104 -3.70 -7.28 20.34
CA GLN A 104 -5.14 -7.02 20.44
C GLN A 104 -5.73 -6.78 19.04
N ASN A 105 -7.06 -6.73 18.95
CA ASN A 105 -7.72 -6.65 17.66
C ASN A 105 -7.46 -5.30 16.98
N ALA A 106 -7.06 -5.36 15.71
CA ALA A 106 -7.03 -4.22 14.80
C ALA A 106 -7.78 -4.52 13.50
N VAL A 107 -8.56 -3.56 13.01
CA VAL A 107 -9.25 -3.60 11.72
C VAL A 107 -8.37 -2.98 10.64
N LEU A 108 -8.26 -3.64 9.49
CA LEU A 108 -7.64 -3.09 8.30
C LEU A 108 -8.73 -2.73 7.29
N ASP A 109 -8.80 -1.48 6.84
CA ASP A 109 -9.79 -1.05 5.83
C ASP A 109 -9.29 -1.31 4.40
N GLY A 110 -7.96 -1.32 4.23
CA GLY A 110 -7.32 -1.77 3.02
C GLY A 110 -5.90 -1.25 2.88
N ILE A 111 -5.21 -1.82 1.90
CA ILE A 111 -3.87 -1.36 1.52
C ILE A 111 -3.84 -1.09 0.02
N ILE A 112 -3.39 0.10 -0.36
CA ILE A 112 -3.18 0.51 -1.75
C ILE A 112 -1.68 0.69 -1.98
N ALA A 113 -1.16 0.09 -3.05
CA ALA A 113 0.19 0.34 -3.54
C ALA A 113 0.13 1.29 -4.74
N VAL A 114 0.97 2.32 -4.71
CA VAL A 114 1.14 3.30 -5.78
C VAL A 114 2.58 3.21 -6.28
N GLN A 115 2.79 2.58 -7.43
CA GLN A 115 4.11 2.48 -8.06
C GLN A 115 4.32 3.68 -8.99
N TYR A 116 5.44 4.38 -8.85
CA TYR A 116 5.74 5.62 -9.57
C TYR A 116 7.22 5.68 -9.96
N LEU A 117 7.64 6.77 -10.64
CA LEU A 117 8.91 6.84 -11.39
C LEU A 117 9.00 5.71 -12.41
N ALA A 118 8.01 5.60 -13.28
CA ALA A 118 7.99 4.58 -14.31
C ALA A 118 9.03 4.86 -15.40
N ASP A 119 9.70 3.83 -15.89
CA ASP A 119 10.65 3.95 -17.02
C ASP A 119 9.95 4.41 -18.30
N ARG A 120 8.63 4.17 -18.40
CA ARG A 120 7.78 4.54 -19.53
C ARG A 120 6.42 5.00 -19.04
N GLU A 121 6.04 6.20 -19.47
CA GLU A 121 4.69 6.75 -19.27
C GLU A 121 3.95 6.82 -20.62
N PRO A 122 2.61 6.64 -20.66
CA PRO A 122 1.73 6.41 -19.54
C PRO A 122 1.76 4.96 -19.03
N VAL A 123 1.55 4.78 -17.74
CA VAL A 123 1.48 3.46 -17.11
C VAL A 123 0.11 2.83 -17.31
N THR A 124 0.09 1.51 -17.49
CA THR A 124 -1.16 0.74 -17.59
C THR A 124 -1.69 0.39 -16.20
N GLN A 125 -2.94 0.76 -15.93
CA GLN A 125 -3.63 0.41 -14.68
C GLN A 125 -4.07 -1.07 -14.70
N PRO A 126 -4.12 -1.75 -13.53
CA PRO A 126 -4.66 -3.11 -13.47
C PRO A 126 -6.16 -3.11 -13.78
N ALA A 127 -6.69 -4.25 -14.24
CA ALA A 127 -8.11 -4.39 -14.59
C ALA A 127 -9.08 -4.10 -13.44
N THR A 128 -8.61 -4.17 -12.19
CA THR A 128 -9.37 -3.85 -10.97
C THR A 128 -9.35 -2.36 -10.62
N THR A 129 -8.74 -1.51 -11.44
CA THR A 129 -8.60 -0.07 -11.20
C THR A 129 -9.06 0.70 -12.43
N THR A 130 -10.21 1.34 -12.30
CA THR A 130 -10.75 2.25 -13.31
C THR A 130 -10.26 3.66 -13.03
N VAL A 131 -9.75 4.35 -14.04
CA VAL A 131 -9.37 5.76 -13.93
C VAL A 131 -9.96 6.54 -15.09
N GLU A 132 -10.55 7.68 -14.76
CA GLU A 132 -11.01 8.67 -15.70
C GLU A 132 -10.08 9.89 -15.67
N VAL A 133 -9.79 10.47 -16.83
CA VAL A 133 -8.92 11.63 -16.95
C VAL A 133 -9.70 12.78 -17.56
N ASN A 134 -9.95 13.79 -16.74
CA ASN A 134 -10.64 15.00 -17.14
C ASN A 134 -9.63 16.14 -17.38
N LEU A 135 -9.89 16.96 -18.40
CA LEU A 135 -9.07 18.13 -18.73
C LEU A 135 -9.98 19.35 -18.89
N ASN A 136 -9.83 20.32 -17.98
CA ASN A 136 -10.55 21.60 -18.01
C ASN A 136 -12.07 21.46 -18.27
N PRO A 137 -12.81 20.66 -17.48
CA PRO A 137 -14.24 20.48 -17.71
C PRO A 137 -14.97 21.81 -17.50
N ALA A 138 -15.95 22.09 -18.37
CA ALA A 138 -16.90 23.16 -18.14
C ALA A 138 -17.86 22.77 -16.99
N ALA A 139 -18.45 23.75 -16.32
CA ALA A 139 -19.52 23.49 -15.37
C ALA A 139 -20.75 22.89 -16.10
N GLY A 140 -21.29 21.80 -15.56
CA GLY A 140 -22.39 21.04 -16.16
C GLY A 140 -22.68 19.77 -15.35
N THR A 141 -23.51 18.88 -15.90
CA THR A 141 -23.78 17.58 -15.28
C THR A 141 -22.64 16.61 -15.61
N ALA A 142 -22.12 15.92 -14.59
CA ALA A 142 -21.13 14.84 -14.70
C ALA A 142 -21.81 13.47 -14.82
#